data_AF-A0A529U2W0-F1
#
_entry.id   AF-A0A529U2W0-F1
#
_cell.length_a   1.000
_cell.length_b   1.000
_cell.length_c   1.000
_cell.angle_alpha   90.00
_cell.angle_beta   90.00
_cell.angle_gamma   90.00
#
_symmetry.space_group_name_H-M   'P 1'
#
loop_
_entity.id
_entity.type
_entity.pdbx_description
1 polymer ?
#
loop_
_entity_poly.entity_id
_entity_poly.type
_entity_poly.pdbx_seq_one_letter_code
_entity_poly.pdbx_strand_id
1 'polypeptide(L)'
;AEETPSVAVHIVESLRQAGIPEGVVNLVFGVPVHISRHLLSSPIVKVLTFTGSTAVGKQLATLAANNLQRCILELGGHSPVIVCEDADLARAIPAISEYKFECAGQSCNAPSRILVARSRYEELLFRMTEAVRRIRIGPPDDPATQMGPMANARRIEAMQRLTKDAVEGGARIETGGIPLDRPGFYWPPTILTGVPKQARVLHEEPFGPILTVAPFDTIEEAIEEANATEYGLAAYLFTGAADTQQKLINGLSAGAVSVNYLKGVSADAPYGGVKQSGYGYEGGEQGVRSFQILKMVNGLGSFG
;
A
#
# COMPACT_ATOMS: atom_id res chain seq x y z
N ALA A 1 12.40 -3.62 -11.08
CA ALA A 1 12.74 -4.90 -10.41
C ALA A 1 13.13 -5.91 -11.47
N GLU A 2 14.09 -6.79 -11.17
CA GLU A 2 14.60 -7.83 -12.07
C GLU A 2 13.52 -8.83 -12.49
N GLU A 3 12.51 -9.05 -11.64
CA GLU A 3 11.38 -9.96 -11.90
C GLU A 3 10.34 -9.38 -12.89
N THR A 4 10.35 -8.06 -13.13
CA THR A 4 9.38 -7.37 -14.01
C THR A 4 10.04 -6.25 -14.84
N PRO A 5 11.05 -6.55 -15.68
CA PRO A 5 11.86 -5.52 -16.31
C PRO A 5 11.17 -4.82 -17.49
N SER A 6 10.28 -5.53 -18.19
CA SER A 6 9.80 -5.12 -19.53
C SER A 6 9.11 -3.76 -19.54
N VAL A 7 8.27 -3.46 -18.54
CA VAL A 7 7.55 -2.18 -18.47
C VAL A 7 8.52 -1.00 -18.38
N ALA A 8 9.55 -1.11 -17.54
CA ALA A 8 10.56 -0.06 -17.39
C ALA A 8 11.36 0.15 -18.69
N VAL A 9 11.70 -0.94 -19.40
CA VAL A 9 12.37 -0.87 -20.70
C VAL A 9 11.53 -0.09 -21.72
N HIS A 10 10.23 -0.41 -21.81
CA HIS A 10 9.33 0.27 -22.74
C HIS A 10 9.10 1.75 -22.39
N ILE A 11 9.05 2.11 -21.11
CA ILE A 11 8.96 3.50 -20.67
C ILE A 11 10.19 4.29 -21.14
N VAL A 12 11.40 3.77 -20.88
CA VAL A 12 12.65 4.46 -21.25
C VAL A 12 12.82 4.56 -22.76
N GLU A 13 12.43 3.53 -23.50
CA GLU A 13 12.44 3.58 -24.97
C GLU A 13 11.45 4.63 -25.51
N SER A 14 10.27 4.75 -24.91
CA SER A 14 9.29 5.77 -25.29
C SER A 14 9.82 7.19 -25.03
N LEU A 15 10.51 7.41 -23.91
CA LEU A 15 11.16 8.69 -23.60
C LEU A 15 12.28 9.02 -24.61
N ARG A 16 13.07 8.02 -25.01
CA ARG A 16 14.10 8.17 -26.03
C ARG A 16 13.49 8.55 -27.38
N GLN A 17 12.42 7.88 -27.79
CA GLN A 17 11.68 8.19 -29.02
C GLN A 17 11.05 9.58 -29.01
N ALA A 18 10.65 10.07 -27.84
CA ALA A 18 10.16 11.44 -27.66
C ALA A 18 11.27 12.51 -27.76
N GLY A 19 12.53 12.13 -27.93
CA GLY A 19 13.65 13.05 -28.11
C GLY A 19 14.33 13.52 -26.83
N ILE A 20 14.15 12.81 -25.71
CA ILE A 20 14.90 13.08 -24.48
C ILE A 20 16.41 12.90 -24.75
N PRO A 21 17.27 13.88 -24.41
CA PRO A 21 18.70 13.80 -24.69
C PRO A 21 19.39 12.60 -24.03
N GLU A 22 20.45 12.11 -24.68
CA GLU A 22 21.27 11.02 -24.16
C GLU A 22 21.84 11.34 -22.76
N GLY A 23 21.85 10.34 -21.88
CA GLY A 23 22.35 10.47 -20.51
C GLY A 23 21.37 11.10 -19.51
N VAL A 24 20.24 11.68 -19.95
CA VAL A 24 19.22 12.24 -19.03
C VAL A 24 18.47 11.14 -18.29
N VAL A 25 18.11 10.05 -18.98
CA VAL A 25 17.43 8.88 -18.41
C VAL A 25 18.29 7.65 -18.67
N ASN A 26 18.62 6.91 -17.62
CA ASN A 26 19.45 5.72 -17.68
C ASN A 26 18.74 4.57 -16.94
N LEU A 27 18.69 3.38 -17.54
CA LEU A 27 18.08 2.19 -16.98
C LEU A 27 19.13 1.11 -16.79
N VAL A 28 19.21 0.54 -15.59
CA VAL A 28 20.13 -0.54 -15.25
C VAL A 28 19.38 -1.65 -14.52
N PHE A 29 19.86 -2.88 -14.71
CA PHE A 29 19.39 -4.09 -14.01
C PHE A 29 20.60 -4.83 -13.46
N GLY A 30 20.41 -5.60 -12.39
CA GLY A 30 21.49 -6.42 -11.86
C GLY A 30 21.21 -6.90 -10.45
N VAL A 31 22.23 -6.86 -9.60
CA VAL A 31 22.08 -7.24 -8.19
C VAL A 31 21.75 -5.97 -7.39
N PRO A 32 20.52 -5.86 -6.82
CA PRO A 32 20.05 -4.61 -6.22
C PRO A 32 21.00 -4.00 -5.20
N VAL A 33 21.61 -4.82 -4.34
CA VAL A 33 22.55 -4.36 -3.31
C VAL A 33 23.86 -3.84 -3.88
N HIS A 34 24.34 -4.36 -5.01
CA HIS A 34 25.55 -3.85 -5.66
C HIS A 34 25.28 -2.51 -6.32
N ILE A 35 24.15 -2.41 -7.03
CA ILE A 35 23.73 -1.18 -7.71
C ILE A 35 23.50 -0.07 -6.68
N SER A 36 22.70 -0.33 -5.65
CA SER A 36 22.37 0.70 -4.66
C SER A 36 23.59 1.18 -3.88
N ARG A 37 24.49 0.29 -3.48
CA ARG A 37 25.77 0.66 -2.85
C ARG A 37 26.62 1.54 -3.75
N HIS A 38 26.80 1.13 -5.00
CA HIS A 38 27.61 1.90 -5.94
C HIS A 38 27.04 3.30 -6.20
N LEU A 39 25.73 3.39 -6.50
CA LEU A 39 25.07 4.65 -6.81
C LEU A 39 25.02 5.59 -5.61
N LEU A 40 24.66 5.10 -4.43
CA LEU A 40 24.52 5.96 -3.24
C LEU A 40 25.86 6.37 -2.65
N SER A 41 26.95 5.61 -2.87
CA SER A 41 28.31 6.05 -2.51
C SER A 41 28.88 7.10 -3.47
N SER A 42 28.29 7.29 -4.66
CA SER A 42 28.77 8.27 -5.63
C SER A 42 28.39 9.71 -5.26
N PRO A 43 29.31 10.69 -5.40
CA PRO A 43 29.00 12.10 -5.16
C PRO A 43 28.09 12.71 -6.25
N ILE A 44 27.85 11.99 -7.35
CA ILE A 44 27.02 12.44 -8.46
C ILE A 44 25.53 12.41 -8.07
N VAL A 45 25.09 11.37 -7.36
CA VAL A 45 23.69 11.19 -6.96
C VAL A 45 23.33 12.18 -5.85
N LYS A 46 22.27 12.97 -6.05
CA LYS A 46 21.82 14.02 -5.11
C LYS A 46 20.53 13.68 -4.36
N VAL A 47 19.67 12.89 -4.99
CA VAL A 47 18.37 12.48 -4.45
C VAL A 47 18.23 10.98 -4.67
N LEU A 48 17.80 10.27 -3.64
CA LEU A 48 17.32 8.89 -3.70
C LEU A 48 15.79 8.94 -3.67
N THR A 49 15.13 8.36 -4.68
CA THR A 49 13.74 7.92 -4.56
C THR A 49 13.71 6.41 -4.48
N PHE A 50 12.91 5.86 -3.58
CA PHE A 50 12.74 4.41 -3.42
C PHE A 50 11.31 4.06 -3.03
N THR A 51 10.71 3.16 -3.82
CA THR A 51 9.45 2.50 -3.52
C THR A 51 9.70 1.03 -3.24
N GLY A 52 9.24 0.51 -2.10
CA GLY A 52 9.40 -0.90 -1.76
C GLY A 52 9.26 -1.20 -0.27
N SER A 53 9.83 -2.32 0.19
CA SER A 53 9.67 -2.72 1.60
C SER A 53 10.29 -1.73 2.57
N THR A 54 9.66 -1.53 3.72
CA THR A 54 10.16 -0.66 4.80
C THR A 54 11.57 -1.04 5.26
N ALA A 55 11.87 -2.35 5.36
CA ALA A 55 13.19 -2.83 5.78
C ALA A 55 14.31 -2.38 4.83
N VAL A 56 14.09 -2.50 3.52
CA VAL A 56 15.06 -2.05 2.50
C VAL A 56 15.14 -0.53 2.47
N GLY A 57 14.00 0.17 2.56
CA GLY A 57 13.97 1.64 2.61
C GLY A 57 14.85 2.21 3.74
N LYS A 58 14.78 1.64 4.94
CA LYS A 58 15.64 2.01 6.07
C LYS A 58 17.12 1.81 5.76
N GLN A 59 17.50 0.67 5.18
CA GLN A 59 18.89 0.38 4.82
C GLN A 59 19.42 1.38 3.78
N LEU A 60 18.61 1.72 2.78
CA LEU A 60 18.99 2.69 1.75
C LEU A 60 19.09 4.11 2.32
N ALA A 61 18.18 4.50 3.22
CA ALA A 61 18.26 5.79 3.91
C ALA A 61 19.52 5.91 4.77
N THR A 62 19.89 4.85 5.50
CA THR A 62 21.16 4.81 6.25
C THR A 62 22.38 4.97 5.33
N LEU A 63 22.36 4.30 4.18
CA LEU A 63 23.44 4.41 3.19
C LEU A 63 23.51 5.81 2.56
N ALA A 64 22.36 6.39 2.21
CA ALA A 64 22.23 7.72 1.63
C ALA A 64 22.71 8.84 2.57
N ALA A 65 22.61 8.62 3.89
CA ALA A 65 23.09 9.56 4.91
C ALA A 65 24.60 9.82 4.81
N ASN A 66 25.41 8.86 4.31
CA ASN A 66 26.85 9.05 4.14
C ASN A 66 27.20 10.20 3.20
N ASN A 67 26.33 10.50 2.23
CA ASN A 67 26.49 11.59 1.28
C ASN A 67 25.44 12.70 1.46
N LEU A 68 24.71 12.70 2.59
CA LEU A 68 23.60 13.62 2.87
C LEU A 68 22.60 13.73 1.71
N GLN A 69 22.35 12.62 1.03
CA GLN A 69 21.40 12.57 -0.08
C GLN A 69 19.98 12.68 0.47
N ARG A 70 19.18 13.56 -0.15
CA ARG A 70 17.75 13.62 0.18
C ARG A 70 17.09 12.31 -0.22
N CYS A 71 16.24 11.75 0.65
CA CYS A 71 15.47 10.56 0.35
C CYS A 71 13.99 10.91 0.18
N ILE A 72 13.34 10.28 -0.79
CA ILE A 72 11.89 10.22 -0.99
C ILE A 72 11.56 8.74 -0.91
N LEU A 73 10.82 8.33 0.12
CA LEU A 73 10.59 6.93 0.45
C LEU A 73 9.10 6.65 0.49
N GLU A 74 8.64 5.80 -0.43
CA GLU A 74 7.28 5.24 -0.46
C GLU A 74 7.35 3.76 -0.05
N LEU A 75 7.01 3.48 1.20
CA LEU A 75 7.24 2.17 1.81
C LEU A 75 5.94 1.38 2.00
N GLY A 76 6.00 0.31 2.79
CA GLY A 76 4.83 -0.55 3.03
C GLY A 76 3.68 0.19 3.70
N GLY A 77 2.48 -0.33 3.54
CA GLY A 77 1.28 0.14 4.24
C GLY A 77 0.52 -1.00 4.92
N HIS A 78 -0.42 -0.63 5.78
CA HIS A 78 -1.35 -1.60 6.37
C HIS A 78 -2.71 -0.93 6.57
N SER A 79 -3.28 -0.52 5.44
CA SER A 79 -4.37 0.44 5.37
C SER A 79 -5.66 -0.04 6.07
N PRO A 80 -6.16 0.69 7.08
CA PRO A 80 -7.43 0.41 7.70
C PRO A 80 -8.59 0.89 6.83
N VAL A 81 -9.73 0.20 6.93
CA VAL A 81 -11.02 0.64 6.42
C VAL A 81 -11.99 0.71 7.58
N ILE A 82 -12.46 1.92 7.91
CA ILE A 82 -13.45 2.14 8.96
C ILE A 82 -14.84 2.19 8.33
N VAL A 83 -15.73 1.27 8.74
CA VAL A 83 -17.11 1.20 8.26
C VAL A 83 -18.04 1.52 9.42
N CYS A 84 -18.61 2.73 9.41
CA CYS A 84 -19.50 3.20 10.47
C CYS A 84 -20.91 2.61 10.37
N GLU A 85 -21.73 2.86 11.39
CA GLU A 85 -23.11 2.35 11.47
C GLU A 85 -24.00 2.84 10.30
N ASP A 86 -23.81 4.09 9.88
CA ASP A 86 -24.54 4.74 8.79
C ASP A 86 -23.93 4.50 7.40
N ALA A 87 -22.93 3.62 7.30
CA ALA A 87 -22.26 3.33 6.04
C ALA A 87 -23.17 2.62 5.03
N ASP A 88 -23.14 3.08 3.78
CA ASP A 88 -23.71 2.36 2.65
C ASP A 88 -22.88 1.11 2.32
N LEU A 89 -23.28 -0.04 2.85
CA LEU A 89 -22.61 -1.31 2.58
C LEU A 89 -22.74 -1.78 1.12
N ALA A 90 -23.77 -1.34 0.39
CA ALA A 90 -23.89 -1.66 -1.04
C ALA A 90 -22.81 -0.96 -1.87
N ARG A 91 -22.32 0.19 -1.41
CA ARG A 91 -21.15 0.88 -1.97
C ARG A 91 -19.83 0.39 -1.39
N ALA A 92 -19.76 0.19 -0.08
CA ALA A 92 -18.51 -0.12 0.60
C ALA A 92 -17.94 -1.49 0.22
N ILE A 93 -18.78 -2.52 0.19
CA ILE A 93 -18.32 -3.90 -0.01
C ILE A 93 -17.70 -4.12 -1.41
N PRO A 94 -18.35 -3.70 -2.51
CA PRO A 94 -17.73 -3.80 -3.83
C PRO A 94 -16.42 -3.02 -3.92
N ALA A 95 -16.40 -1.78 -3.42
CA ALA A 95 -15.21 -0.93 -3.48
C ALA A 95 -14.02 -1.54 -2.71
N ILE A 96 -14.25 -2.07 -1.51
CA ILE A 96 -13.20 -2.74 -0.73
C ILE A 96 -12.76 -4.03 -1.42
N SER A 97 -13.68 -4.83 -1.94
CA SER A 97 -13.37 -6.11 -2.59
C SER A 97 -12.56 -5.90 -3.87
N GLU A 98 -13.04 -5.03 -4.76
CA GLU A 98 -12.35 -4.71 -6.01
C GLU A 98 -10.92 -4.26 -5.73
N TYR A 99 -10.74 -3.33 -4.79
CA TYR A 99 -9.41 -2.77 -4.54
C TYR A 99 -8.48 -3.70 -3.75
N LYS A 100 -9.02 -4.47 -2.79
CA LYS A 100 -8.22 -5.43 -2.02
C LYS A 100 -7.64 -6.54 -2.90
N PHE A 101 -8.42 -7.01 -3.87
CA PHE A 101 -8.09 -8.20 -4.65
C PHE A 101 -7.57 -7.88 -6.06
N GLU A 102 -7.62 -6.62 -6.47
CA GLU A 102 -6.82 -6.11 -7.59
C GLU A 102 -5.33 -6.45 -7.36
N CYS A 103 -4.66 -6.90 -8.43
CA CYS A 103 -3.25 -7.36 -8.37
C CYS A 103 -2.98 -8.39 -7.25
N ALA A 104 -4.00 -9.18 -6.86
CA ALA A 104 -3.95 -10.09 -5.73
C ALA A 104 -3.55 -9.41 -4.40
N GLY A 105 -3.94 -8.15 -4.20
CA GLY A 105 -3.64 -7.38 -2.98
C GLY A 105 -2.17 -7.00 -2.82
N GLN A 106 -1.38 -7.07 -3.90
CA GLN A 106 0.03 -6.67 -3.94
C GLN A 106 0.15 -5.17 -4.23
N SER A 107 -0.46 -4.36 -3.36
CA SER A 107 -0.38 -2.90 -3.39
C SER A 107 -0.10 -2.38 -1.99
N CYS A 108 0.78 -1.38 -1.89
CA CYS A 108 1.20 -0.78 -0.62
C CYS A 108 0.03 -0.12 0.13
N ASN A 109 -0.97 0.36 -0.61
CA ASN A 109 -2.13 1.04 -0.06
C ASN A 109 -3.39 0.15 -0.03
N ALA A 110 -3.30 -1.13 -0.43
CA ALA A 110 -4.46 -2.01 -0.42
C ALA A 110 -5.14 -2.04 0.96
N PRO A 111 -6.49 -2.04 1.00
CA PRO A 111 -7.23 -2.36 2.21
C PRO A 111 -6.68 -3.64 2.84
N SER A 112 -6.53 -3.68 4.16
CA SER A 112 -6.00 -4.88 4.81
C SER A 112 -6.63 -5.17 6.17
N ARG A 113 -7.14 -4.13 6.85
CA ARG A 113 -7.83 -4.25 8.13
C ARG A 113 -9.18 -3.54 8.07
N ILE A 114 -10.28 -4.28 8.07
CA ILE A 114 -11.62 -3.70 8.21
C ILE A 114 -11.94 -3.59 9.69
N LEU A 115 -12.28 -2.37 10.11
CA LEU A 115 -12.89 -2.07 11.40
C LEU A 115 -14.34 -1.65 11.11
N VAL A 116 -15.32 -2.41 11.58
CA VAL A 116 -16.73 -2.18 11.31
C VAL A 116 -17.51 -1.93 12.59
N ALA A 117 -18.45 -0.99 12.59
CA ALA A 117 -19.30 -0.73 13.74
C ALA A 117 -20.02 -2.02 14.15
N ARG A 118 -20.06 -2.32 15.45
CA ARG A 118 -20.58 -3.60 15.97
C ARG A 118 -21.97 -3.96 15.42
N SER A 119 -22.87 -2.98 15.28
CA SER A 119 -24.23 -3.19 14.74
C SER A 119 -24.27 -3.61 13.27
N ARG A 120 -23.19 -3.42 12.51
CA ARG A 120 -23.05 -3.79 11.08
C ARG A 120 -22.14 -5.00 10.86
N TYR A 121 -21.49 -5.53 11.90
CA TYR A 121 -20.45 -6.55 11.79
C TYR A 121 -20.91 -7.81 11.05
N GLU A 122 -22.00 -8.43 11.51
CA GLU A 122 -22.50 -9.69 10.94
C GLU A 122 -22.94 -9.52 9.47
N GLU A 123 -23.66 -8.44 9.16
CA GLU A 123 -24.10 -8.17 7.78
C GLU A 123 -22.91 -7.93 6.85
N LEU A 124 -21.95 -7.10 7.27
CA LEU A 124 -20.77 -6.82 6.48
C LEU A 124 -19.96 -8.10 6.25
N LEU A 125 -19.74 -8.90 7.30
CA LEU A 125 -18.93 -10.11 7.21
C LEU A 125 -19.55 -11.12 6.24
N PHE A 126 -20.85 -11.36 6.35
CA PHE A 126 -21.58 -12.26 5.46
C PHE A 126 -21.46 -11.80 3.99
N ARG A 127 -21.83 -10.54 3.72
CA ARG A 127 -21.85 -9.99 2.36
C ARG A 127 -20.45 -9.88 1.74
N MET A 128 -19.45 -9.51 2.53
CA MET A 128 -18.06 -9.45 2.10
C MET A 128 -17.55 -10.85 1.75
N THR A 129 -17.81 -11.84 2.60
CA THR A 129 -17.41 -13.24 2.34
C THR A 129 -18.03 -13.78 1.06
N GLU A 130 -19.32 -13.51 0.83
CA GLU A 130 -20.00 -13.89 -0.42
C GLU A 130 -19.44 -13.19 -1.65
N ALA A 131 -19.13 -11.90 -1.57
CA ALA A 131 -18.52 -11.16 -2.67
C ALA A 131 -17.13 -11.72 -3.01
N VAL A 132 -16.33 -12.01 -1.98
CA VAL A 132 -14.96 -12.49 -2.11
C VAL A 132 -14.89 -13.91 -2.67
N ARG A 133 -15.82 -14.80 -2.29
CA ARG A 133 -15.93 -16.16 -2.85
C ARG A 133 -16.23 -16.20 -4.34
N ARG A 134 -16.83 -15.15 -4.89
CA ARG A 134 -17.23 -15.07 -6.30
C ARG A 134 -16.11 -14.56 -7.21
N ILE A 135 -14.99 -14.12 -6.65
CA ILE A 135 -13.85 -13.62 -7.42
C ILE A 135 -13.31 -14.73 -8.32
N ARG A 136 -13.33 -14.48 -9.63
CA ARG A 136 -12.80 -15.42 -10.62
C ARG A 136 -11.28 -15.34 -10.66
N ILE A 137 -10.64 -16.38 -10.13
CA ILE A 137 -9.19 -16.53 -10.12
C ILE A 137 -8.74 -17.26 -11.38
N GLY A 138 -7.80 -16.67 -12.11
CA GLY A 138 -7.39 -17.23 -13.40
C GLY A 138 -6.10 -16.66 -13.95
N PRO A 139 -5.70 -17.11 -15.14
CA PRO A 139 -4.52 -16.60 -15.80
C PRO A 139 -4.75 -15.15 -16.28
N PRO A 140 -3.71 -14.28 -16.29
CA PRO A 140 -3.86 -12.86 -16.63
C PRO A 140 -4.32 -12.57 -18.06
N ASP A 141 -4.22 -13.53 -18.98
CA ASP A 141 -4.62 -13.41 -20.39
C ASP A 141 -6.08 -13.83 -20.64
N ASP A 142 -6.78 -14.42 -19.65
CA ASP A 142 -8.22 -14.66 -19.71
C ASP A 142 -8.97 -13.36 -19.33
N PRO A 143 -9.77 -12.75 -20.23
CA PRO A 143 -10.47 -11.51 -19.97
C PRO A 143 -11.53 -11.61 -18.86
N ALA A 144 -11.91 -12.83 -18.46
CA ALA A 144 -12.83 -13.03 -17.35
C ALA A 144 -12.11 -13.23 -15.99
N THR A 145 -10.79 -13.29 -15.97
CA THR A 145 -10.01 -13.28 -14.73
C THR A 145 -10.19 -11.96 -14.00
N GLN A 146 -10.61 -12.03 -12.74
CA GLN A 146 -10.70 -10.88 -11.83
C GLN A 146 -9.48 -10.78 -10.91
N MET A 147 -8.83 -11.90 -10.61
CA MET A 147 -7.60 -11.93 -9.82
C MET A 147 -6.60 -12.94 -10.40
N GLY A 148 -5.40 -12.45 -10.72
CA GLY A 148 -4.29 -13.26 -11.19
C GLY A 148 -3.50 -13.96 -10.07
N PRO A 149 -2.37 -14.61 -10.40
CA PRO A 149 -1.45 -15.14 -9.41
C PRO A 149 -0.71 -14.02 -8.66
N MET A 150 -0.13 -14.37 -7.53
CA MET A 150 0.89 -13.56 -6.88
C MET A 150 2.18 -13.51 -7.73
N ALA A 151 3.04 -12.53 -7.47
CA ALA A 151 4.20 -12.26 -8.31
C ALA A 151 5.29 -13.35 -8.26
N ASN A 152 5.50 -13.98 -7.10
CA ASN A 152 6.55 -14.99 -6.92
C ASN A 152 6.25 -15.95 -5.76
N ALA A 153 7.02 -17.03 -5.65
CA ALA A 153 6.86 -18.07 -4.62
C ALA A 153 6.97 -17.52 -3.18
N ARG A 154 7.84 -16.53 -2.95
CA ARG A 154 8.04 -15.91 -1.61
C ARG A 154 6.74 -15.28 -1.10
N ARG A 155 5.87 -14.83 -2.00
CA ARG A 155 4.55 -14.30 -1.64
C ARG A 155 3.61 -15.40 -1.13
N ILE A 156 3.64 -16.60 -1.71
CA ILE A 156 2.87 -17.75 -1.23
C ILE A 156 3.32 -18.17 0.17
N GLU A 157 4.63 -18.26 0.38
CA GLU A 157 5.22 -18.55 1.69
C GLU A 157 4.79 -17.52 2.74
N ALA A 158 4.77 -16.23 2.38
CA ALA A 158 4.30 -15.17 3.27
C ALA A 158 2.82 -15.32 3.62
N MET A 159 1.95 -15.61 2.65
CA MET A 159 0.52 -15.82 2.89
C MET A 159 0.25 -17.02 3.80
N GLN A 160 0.95 -18.12 3.57
CA GLN A 160 0.86 -19.32 4.40
C GLN A 160 1.32 -19.03 5.83
N ARG A 161 2.46 -18.35 5.98
CA ARG A 161 3.01 -17.99 7.30
C ARG A 161 2.07 -17.08 8.09
N LEU A 162 1.55 -16.02 7.48
CA LEU A 162 0.65 -15.07 8.15
C LEU A 162 -0.69 -15.70 8.51
N THR A 163 -1.25 -16.50 7.61
CA THR A 163 -2.53 -17.19 7.84
C THR A 163 -2.39 -18.24 8.94
N LYS A 164 -1.32 -19.04 8.89
CA LYS A 164 -1.05 -20.06 9.91
C LYS A 164 -0.86 -19.44 11.30
N ASP A 165 -0.04 -18.41 11.41
CA ASP A 165 0.19 -17.67 12.66
C ASP A 165 -1.11 -17.15 13.28
N ALA A 166 -1.98 -16.54 12.46
CA ALA A 166 -3.27 -16.06 12.91
C ALA A 166 -4.17 -17.19 13.42
N VAL A 167 -4.25 -18.31 12.69
CA VAL A 167 -5.10 -19.46 13.04
C VAL A 167 -4.58 -20.17 14.29
N GLU A 168 -3.27 -20.37 14.43
CA GLU A 168 -2.65 -20.91 15.64
C GLU A 168 -2.92 -20.03 16.87
N GLY A 169 -3.08 -18.72 16.67
CA GLY A 169 -3.51 -17.77 17.70
C GLY A 169 -5.01 -17.73 17.98
N GLY A 170 -5.84 -18.47 17.23
CA GLY A 170 -7.30 -18.56 17.42
C GLY A 170 -8.14 -17.78 16.41
N ALA A 171 -7.54 -17.20 15.37
CA ALA A 171 -8.31 -16.59 14.28
C ALA A 171 -9.11 -17.64 13.49
N ARG A 172 -10.21 -17.22 12.90
CA ARG A 172 -11.03 -18.04 11.99
C ARG A 172 -10.80 -17.63 10.54
N ILE A 173 -10.79 -18.62 9.65
CA ILE A 173 -10.80 -18.42 8.21
C ILE A 173 -12.26 -18.50 7.73
N GLU A 174 -12.78 -17.40 7.20
CA GLU A 174 -14.16 -17.34 6.68
C GLU A 174 -14.23 -17.79 5.21
N THR A 175 -13.13 -17.63 4.48
CA THR A 175 -12.95 -18.11 3.10
C THR A 175 -11.45 -18.18 2.75
N GLY A 176 -11.08 -19.02 1.78
CA GLY A 176 -9.72 -19.14 1.27
C GLY A 176 -8.75 -19.78 2.27
N GLY A 177 -7.55 -19.20 2.42
CA GLY A 177 -6.58 -19.57 3.45
C GLY A 177 -5.62 -20.72 3.11
N ILE A 178 -5.77 -21.35 1.94
CA ILE A 178 -4.94 -22.49 1.50
C ILE A 178 -4.52 -22.24 0.04
N PRO A 179 -3.25 -22.47 -0.35
CA PRO A 179 -2.82 -22.33 -1.75
C PRO A 179 -3.72 -23.14 -2.70
N LEU A 180 -3.97 -22.62 -3.90
CA LEU A 180 -4.71 -23.38 -4.90
C LEU A 180 -3.82 -24.47 -5.49
N ASP A 181 -4.36 -25.68 -5.60
CA ASP A 181 -3.68 -26.82 -6.23
C ASP A 181 -3.67 -26.67 -7.76
N ARG A 182 -2.81 -25.78 -8.25
CA ARG A 182 -2.60 -25.53 -9.68
C ARG A 182 -1.22 -24.93 -9.95
N PRO A 183 -0.69 -25.06 -11.19
CA PRO A 183 0.58 -24.42 -11.55
C PRO A 183 0.56 -22.91 -11.38
N GLY A 184 1.65 -22.35 -10.85
CA GLY A 184 1.82 -20.91 -10.60
C GLY A 184 1.67 -20.54 -9.13
N PHE A 185 1.67 -19.24 -8.83
CA PHE A 185 1.66 -18.72 -7.46
C PHE A 185 0.26 -18.26 -7.07
N TYR A 186 -0.68 -19.19 -6.95
CA TYR A 186 -2.07 -18.86 -6.66
C TYR A 186 -2.42 -19.03 -5.19
N TRP A 187 -2.84 -17.93 -4.57
CA TRP A 187 -3.43 -17.91 -3.23
C TRP A 187 -4.85 -17.36 -3.32
N PRO A 188 -5.87 -18.05 -2.78
CA PRO A 188 -7.25 -17.58 -2.86
C PRO A 188 -7.48 -16.37 -1.96
N PRO A 189 -8.44 -15.49 -2.29
CA PRO A 189 -8.89 -14.44 -1.39
C PRO A 189 -9.23 -14.98 0.00
N THR A 190 -8.60 -14.44 1.03
CA THR A 190 -8.72 -14.89 2.41
C THR A 190 -9.32 -13.80 3.29
N ILE A 191 -10.35 -14.15 4.06
CA ILE A 191 -10.87 -13.31 5.14
C ILE A 191 -10.59 -13.97 6.48
N LEU A 192 -10.01 -13.22 7.40
CA LEU A 192 -9.73 -13.64 8.77
C LEU A 192 -10.56 -12.84 9.78
N THR A 193 -11.19 -13.52 10.74
CA THR A 193 -11.91 -12.90 11.87
C THR A 193 -11.37 -13.42 13.20
N GLY A 194 -11.70 -12.72 14.29
CA GLY A 194 -11.24 -13.10 15.62
C GLY A 194 -9.70 -13.11 15.73
N VAL A 195 -9.04 -12.28 14.94
CA VAL A 195 -7.58 -12.22 14.88
C VAL A 195 -7.06 -11.67 16.21
N PRO A 196 -6.22 -12.42 16.96
CA PRO A 196 -5.73 -11.96 18.25
C PRO A 196 -4.73 -10.81 18.05
N LYS A 197 -4.64 -9.89 19.02
CA LYS A 197 -3.85 -8.65 18.90
C LYS A 197 -2.36 -8.88 18.62
N GLN A 198 -1.80 -10.03 19.01
CA GLN A 198 -0.41 -10.41 18.78
C GLN A 198 -0.15 -11.08 17.43
N ALA A 199 -1.19 -11.43 16.65
CA ALA A 199 -1.01 -12.09 15.36
C ALA A 199 -0.26 -11.18 14.38
N ARG A 200 0.69 -11.78 13.66
CA ARG A 200 1.58 -11.07 12.75
C ARG A 200 0.83 -10.35 11.63
N VAL A 201 -0.32 -10.88 11.21
CA VAL A 201 -1.16 -10.29 10.15
C VAL A 201 -1.76 -8.92 10.52
N LEU A 202 -1.71 -8.49 11.79
CA LEU A 202 -2.10 -7.14 12.22
C LEU A 202 -0.92 -6.15 12.27
N HIS A 203 0.32 -6.64 12.20
CA HIS A 203 1.55 -5.86 12.39
C HIS A 203 2.45 -5.86 11.15
N GLU A 204 2.41 -6.92 10.35
CA GLU A 204 3.14 -7.06 9.10
C GLU A 204 2.22 -6.78 7.92
N GLU A 205 2.66 -5.93 6.99
CA GLU A 205 1.98 -5.72 5.73
C GLU A 205 1.81 -7.07 5.00
N PRO A 206 0.55 -7.52 4.76
CA PRO A 206 0.35 -8.80 4.11
C PRO A 206 0.83 -8.77 2.67
N PHE A 207 0.69 -7.67 1.92
CA PHE A 207 1.04 -7.54 0.50
C PHE A 207 0.54 -8.73 -0.34
N GLY A 208 -0.73 -9.07 -0.13
CA GLY A 208 -1.39 -10.24 -0.69
C GLY A 208 -2.87 -10.23 -0.34
N PRO A 209 -3.65 -11.23 -0.82
CA PRO A 209 -5.11 -11.17 -0.79
C PRO A 209 -5.66 -11.67 0.55
N ILE A 210 -5.14 -11.15 1.67
CA ILE A 210 -5.63 -11.38 3.04
C ILE A 210 -6.27 -10.11 3.58
N LEU A 211 -7.49 -10.23 4.12
CA LEU A 211 -8.25 -9.15 4.74
C LEU A 211 -8.67 -9.57 6.14
N THR A 212 -8.40 -8.74 7.14
CA THR A 212 -8.92 -8.95 8.50
C THR A 212 -10.21 -8.15 8.70
N VAL A 213 -11.14 -8.67 9.50
CA VAL A 213 -12.38 -7.98 9.87
C VAL A 213 -12.57 -8.05 11.37
N ALA A 214 -12.72 -6.89 12.01
CA ALA A 214 -12.97 -6.78 13.44
C ALA A 214 -14.08 -5.74 13.72
N PRO A 215 -14.93 -5.97 14.73
CA PRO A 215 -15.90 -4.97 15.17
C PRO A 215 -15.23 -3.88 16.03
N PHE A 216 -15.83 -2.70 16.08
CA PHE A 216 -15.54 -1.67 17.10
C PHE A 216 -16.84 -1.15 17.74
N ASP A 217 -16.74 -0.61 18.95
CA ASP A 217 -17.87 -0.02 19.69
C ASP A 217 -17.92 1.51 19.60
N THR A 218 -16.76 2.16 19.52
CA THR A 218 -16.65 3.63 19.46
C THR A 218 -15.72 4.09 18.35
N ILE A 219 -15.93 5.32 17.88
CA ILE A 219 -15.05 5.92 16.85
C ILE A 219 -13.62 6.10 17.39
N GLU A 220 -13.48 6.40 18.68
CA GLU A 220 -12.20 6.49 19.38
C GLU A 220 -11.43 5.18 19.33
N GLU A 221 -12.09 4.08 19.67
CA GLU A 221 -11.50 2.73 19.57
C GLU A 221 -11.12 2.39 18.13
N ALA A 222 -11.96 2.74 17.16
CA ALA A 222 -11.67 2.52 15.75
C ALA A 222 -10.41 3.29 15.30
N ILE A 223 -10.24 4.54 15.75
CA ILE A 223 -9.05 5.36 15.47
C ILE A 223 -7.81 4.75 16.15
N GLU A 224 -7.92 4.36 17.42
CA GLU A 224 -6.82 3.74 18.16
C GLU A 224 -6.33 2.46 17.46
N GLU A 225 -7.24 1.55 17.14
CA GLU A 225 -6.93 0.30 16.46
C GLU A 225 -6.41 0.52 15.03
N ALA A 226 -7.00 1.48 14.29
CA ALA A 226 -6.49 1.88 12.97
C ALA A 226 -5.04 2.37 13.04
N ASN A 227 -4.69 3.12 14.09
CA ASN A 227 -3.38 3.71 14.30
C ASN A 227 -2.37 2.81 15.02
N ALA A 228 -2.79 1.67 15.57
CA ALA A 228 -1.94 0.74 16.33
C ALA A 228 -0.80 0.10 15.51
N THR A 229 -0.84 0.25 14.19
CA THR A 229 0.23 -0.19 13.29
C THR A 229 1.36 0.86 13.19
N GLU A 230 2.58 0.37 12.91
CA GLU A 230 3.73 1.22 12.59
C GLU A 230 3.61 1.94 11.23
N TYR A 231 2.72 1.45 10.35
CA TYR A 231 2.48 2.02 9.03
C TYR A 231 1.51 3.22 9.07
N GLY A 232 1.54 4.02 8.01
CA GLY A 232 0.71 5.21 7.86
C GLY A 232 0.63 5.70 6.42
N LEU A 233 0.40 4.80 5.47
CA LEU A 233 0.31 5.16 4.05
C LEU A 233 -1.09 5.67 3.68
N ALA A 234 -2.08 4.77 3.70
CA ALA A 234 -3.46 5.11 3.37
C ALA A 234 -4.44 4.66 4.45
N ALA A 235 -5.59 5.33 4.53
CA ALA A 235 -6.74 4.94 5.32
C ALA A 235 -8.04 5.25 4.58
N TYR A 236 -9.07 4.47 4.88
CA TYR A 236 -10.35 4.54 4.20
C TYR A 236 -11.48 4.62 5.23
N LEU A 237 -12.53 5.38 4.94
CA LEU A 237 -13.69 5.46 5.81
C LEU A 237 -15.01 5.50 5.03
N PHE A 238 -16.04 4.89 5.60
CA PHE A 238 -17.41 4.91 5.08
C PHE A 238 -18.37 5.37 6.16
N THR A 239 -19.00 6.53 5.92
CA THR A 239 -20.02 7.15 6.77
C THR A 239 -20.63 8.34 6.04
N GLY A 240 -21.92 8.60 6.26
CA GLY A 240 -22.62 9.80 5.79
C GLY A 240 -22.55 10.97 6.77
N ALA A 241 -22.22 10.73 8.03
CA ALA A 241 -22.17 11.73 9.09
C ALA A 241 -20.92 12.62 8.99
N ALA A 242 -21.12 13.92 8.71
CA ALA A 242 -20.04 14.89 8.53
C ALA A 242 -19.11 15.02 9.75
N ASP A 243 -19.68 15.04 10.96
CA ASP A 243 -18.87 15.15 12.19
C ASP A 243 -17.99 13.91 12.40
N THR A 244 -18.51 12.72 12.08
CA THR A 244 -17.75 11.46 12.11
C THR A 244 -16.64 11.47 11.08
N GLN A 245 -16.92 11.93 9.85
CA GLN A 245 -15.88 12.07 8.81
C GLN A 245 -14.75 12.97 9.31
N GLN A 246 -15.06 14.17 9.82
CA GLN A 246 -14.04 15.11 10.28
C GLN A 246 -13.20 14.53 11.42
N LYS A 247 -13.85 13.85 12.37
CA LYS A 247 -13.18 13.19 13.50
C LYS A 247 -12.23 12.09 13.03
N LEU A 248 -12.67 11.25 12.10
CA LEU A 248 -11.85 10.19 11.52
C LEU A 248 -10.70 10.75 10.69
N ILE A 249 -10.95 11.72 9.81
CA ILE A 249 -9.92 12.38 8.99
C ILE A 249 -8.81 12.96 9.86
N ASN A 250 -9.18 13.64 10.95
CA ASN A 250 -8.20 14.26 11.86
C ASN A 250 -7.50 13.24 12.77
N GLY A 251 -8.18 12.14 13.11
CA GLY A 251 -7.66 11.14 14.03
C GLY A 251 -6.77 10.07 13.38
N LEU A 252 -6.97 9.79 12.09
CA LEU A 252 -6.24 8.76 11.36
C LEU A 252 -4.82 9.23 11.01
N SER A 253 -3.82 8.44 11.41
CA SER A 253 -2.42 8.68 11.08
C SER A 253 -2.05 8.03 9.75
N ALA A 254 -2.50 8.63 8.65
CA ALA A 254 -2.18 8.20 7.29
C ALA A 254 -1.89 9.41 6.39
N GLY A 255 -1.00 9.25 5.41
CA GLY A 255 -0.70 10.31 4.45
C GLY A 255 -1.78 10.52 3.39
N ALA A 256 -2.62 9.51 3.14
CA ALA A 256 -3.80 9.61 2.29
C ALA A 256 -5.05 9.06 2.99
N VAL A 257 -6.12 9.86 3.07
CA VAL A 257 -7.42 9.44 3.62
C VAL A 257 -8.48 9.57 2.53
N SER A 258 -9.25 8.51 2.29
CA SER A 258 -10.38 8.54 1.34
C SER A 258 -11.71 8.31 2.05
N VAL A 259 -12.71 9.10 1.66
CA VAL A 259 -14.06 9.12 2.27
C VAL A 259 -15.08 8.58 1.29
N ASN A 260 -15.79 7.52 1.68
CA ASN A 260 -16.79 6.83 0.86
C ASN A 260 -16.25 6.39 -0.53
N TYR A 261 -14.95 6.21 -0.66
CA TYR A 261 -14.27 5.98 -1.94
C TYR A 261 -13.00 5.17 -1.74
N LEU A 262 -12.75 4.21 -2.62
CA LEU A 262 -11.52 3.41 -2.68
C LEU A 262 -11.11 3.22 -4.13
N LYS A 263 -10.58 4.29 -4.73
CA LYS A 263 -9.92 4.23 -6.05
C LYS A 263 -8.76 5.21 -6.06
N GLY A 264 -7.81 4.94 -6.95
CA GLY A 264 -6.39 5.26 -6.85
C GLY A 264 -5.96 6.72 -6.67
N VAL A 265 -4.65 6.85 -6.60
CA VAL A 265 -3.92 8.11 -6.44
C VAL A 265 -4.06 8.94 -7.72
N SER A 266 -4.48 10.20 -7.60
CA SER A 266 -4.45 11.14 -8.73
C SER A 266 -3.02 11.62 -8.97
N ALA A 267 -2.60 11.72 -10.23
CA ALA A 267 -1.28 12.24 -10.60
C ALA A 267 -1.05 13.69 -10.08
N ASP A 268 -2.12 14.46 -9.92
CA ASP A 268 -2.07 15.87 -9.52
C ASP A 268 -2.15 16.06 -7.99
N ALA A 269 -2.32 14.98 -7.23
CA ALA A 269 -2.39 15.03 -5.77
C ALA A 269 -1.08 14.55 -5.14
N PRO A 270 -0.66 15.13 -3.99
CA PRO A 270 0.46 14.60 -3.24
C PRO A 270 0.12 13.20 -2.70
N TYR A 271 1.08 12.30 -2.79
CA TYR A 271 1.02 10.97 -2.22
C TYR A 271 2.30 10.69 -1.46
N GLY A 272 2.16 10.27 -0.22
CA GLY A 272 3.25 10.22 0.74
C GLY A 272 2.87 9.36 1.94
N GLY A 273 3.78 8.55 2.45
CA GLY A 273 3.60 7.89 3.75
C GLY A 273 3.92 8.77 4.97
N VAL A 274 3.38 8.41 6.13
CA VAL A 274 3.89 8.85 7.45
C VAL A 274 4.37 7.64 8.27
N LYS A 275 4.98 7.89 9.44
CA LYS A 275 5.56 6.84 10.32
C LYS A 275 6.56 5.96 9.57
N GLN A 276 6.40 4.63 9.59
CA GLN A 276 7.28 3.68 8.90
C GLN A 276 6.89 3.45 7.43
N SER A 277 5.86 4.13 6.92
CA SER A 277 5.50 4.13 5.49
C SER A 277 6.36 5.08 4.65
N GLY A 278 7.29 5.80 5.28
CA GLY A 278 8.28 6.62 4.60
C GLY A 278 8.06 8.12 4.80
N TYR A 279 8.62 8.91 3.89
CA TYR A 279 8.58 10.37 3.92
C TYR A 279 8.98 10.96 2.57
N GLY A 280 8.59 12.21 2.35
CA GLY A 280 8.62 12.83 1.01
C GLY A 280 7.28 12.59 0.31
N TYR A 281 7.14 13.19 -0.86
CA TYR A 281 5.91 13.08 -1.65
C TYR A 281 6.26 12.73 -3.09
N GLU A 282 5.39 11.92 -3.69
CA GLU A 282 5.23 11.69 -5.12
C GLU A 282 3.91 12.32 -5.57
N GLY A 283 3.76 12.62 -6.86
CA GLY A 283 2.55 13.26 -7.39
C GLY A 283 2.35 14.73 -6.98
N GLY A 284 1.51 15.42 -7.74
CA GLY A 284 1.21 16.83 -7.56
C GLY A 284 2.43 17.76 -7.57
N GLU A 285 2.21 18.99 -7.10
CA GLU A 285 3.26 19.99 -6.97
C GLU A 285 4.33 19.56 -5.94
N GLN A 286 3.91 18.90 -4.86
CA GLN A 286 4.78 18.45 -3.78
C GLN A 286 5.79 17.43 -4.27
N GLY A 287 5.38 16.51 -5.16
CA GLY A 287 6.26 15.53 -5.80
C GLY A 287 7.40 16.18 -6.58
N VAL A 288 7.07 17.20 -7.39
CA VAL A 288 8.08 17.97 -8.13
C VAL A 288 9.01 18.73 -7.19
N ARG A 289 8.45 19.36 -6.13
CA ARG A 289 9.22 20.10 -5.12
C ARG A 289 10.21 19.21 -4.36
N SER A 290 9.95 17.91 -4.24
CA SER A 290 10.88 16.95 -3.62
C SER A 290 12.24 16.89 -4.33
N PHE A 291 12.30 17.22 -5.62
CA PHE A 291 13.53 17.28 -6.43
C PHE A 291 14.16 18.68 -6.53
N GLN A 292 13.63 19.69 -5.83
CA GLN A 292 14.11 21.07 -5.88
C GLN A 292 14.85 21.49 -4.59
N ILE A 293 15.70 22.52 -4.70
CA ILE A 293 16.38 23.14 -3.56
C ILE A 293 15.88 24.57 -3.42
N LEU A 294 15.36 24.92 -2.23
CA LEU A 294 15.02 26.29 -1.90
C LEU A 294 16.29 27.11 -1.69
N LYS A 295 16.34 28.28 -2.31
CA LYS A 295 17.46 29.22 -2.21
C LYS A 295 16.95 30.56 -1.70
N MET A 296 17.38 30.96 -0.51
CA MET A 296 17.14 32.31 -0.01
C MET A 296 18.11 33.27 -0.68
N VAL A 297 17.59 34.37 -1.23
CA VAL A 297 18.37 35.47 -1.81
C VAL A 297 17.99 36.73 -1.05
N ASN A 298 18.97 37.43 -0.48
CA ASN A 298 18.79 38.68 0.23
C ASN A 298 19.87 39.67 -0.21
N GLY A 299 19.54 40.96 -0.33
CA GLY A 299 20.44 42.02 -0.74
C GLY A 299 19.91 43.41 -0.38
N LEU A 300 20.80 44.38 -0.27
CA LEU A 300 20.47 45.81 -0.16
C LEU A 300 20.39 46.40 -1.57
N GLY A 301 19.24 46.93 -1.97
CA GLY A 301 18.98 47.48 -3.31
C GLY A 301 18.18 46.53 -4.22
N SER A 302 17.83 46.99 -5.43
CA SER A 302 17.09 46.19 -6.41
C SER A 302 17.99 45.13 -7.07
N PHE A 303 17.59 43.86 -6.99
CA PHE A 303 17.99 42.86 -7.98
C PHE A 303 17.34 43.29 -9.29
N GLY A 304 18.16 43.60 -10.30
CA GLY A 304 17.71 44.13 -11.59
C GLY A 304 16.66 43.27 -12.27
#